data_AF-A0A1V4XFA7-F1
#
_entry.id   AF-A0A1V4XFA7-F1
#
_cell.length_a   1.000
_cell.length_b   1.000
_cell.length_c   1.000
_cell.angle_alpha   90.00
_cell.angle_beta   90.00
_cell.angle_gamma   90.00
#
_symmetry.space_group_name_H-M   'P 1'
#
loop_
_entity.id
_entity.type
_entity.pdbx_description
1 polymer ?
#
loop_
_entity_poly.entity_id
_entity_poly.type
_entity_poly.pdbx_seq_one_letter_code
_entity_poly.pdbx_strand_id
1 'polypeptide(L)' 'MSDMNCAICAINGMFTFCKGCDTPVCEACCRFELIGSGCGCVWPVYYCPDCLSNPLINPNAPFRTEAPDLSR' A
#
# COMPACT_ATOMS: atom_id res chain seq x y z
N MET A 1 14.83 -0.74 -20.48
CA MET A 1 13.63 -0.85 -19.63
C MET A 1 13.55 0.48 -18.90
N SER A 2 12.49 1.25 -19.10
CA SER A 2 12.31 2.48 -18.33
C SER A 2 11.97 2.05 -16.91
N ASP A 3 12.84 2.36 -15.95
CA ASP A 3 12.55 2.12 -14.54
C ASP A 3 11.29 2.94 -14.19
N MET A 4 10.21 2.24 -13.84
CA MET A 4 8.97 2.89 -13.44
C MET A 4 9.21 3.56 -12.08
N ASN A 5 8.94 4.86 -11.96
CA ASN A 5 9.10 5.58 -10.69
C ASN A 5 7.87 5.41 -9.80
N CYS A 6 8.07 5.56 -8.49
CA CYS A 6 6.97 5.66 -7.52
C CYS A 6 6.05 6.83 -7.88
N ALA A 7 4.76 6.58 -8.04
CA ALA A 7 3.80 7.64 -8.34
C ALA A 7 3.48 8.54 -7.13
N ILE A 8 3.91 8.17 -5.92
CA ILE A 8 3.68 8.96 -4.70
C ILE A 8 4.79 9.99 -4.49
N CYS A 9 6.06 9.58 -4.53
CA CYS A 9 7.18 10.50 -4.30
C CYS A 9 7.92 10.94 -5.56
N ALA A 10 7.77 10.23 -6.69
CA ALA A 10 8.50 10.44 -7.94
C ALA A 10 10.05 10.39 -7.84
N ILE A 11 10.60 10.14 -6.64
CA ILE A 11 12.04 10.11 -6.36
C ILE A 11 12.61 8.71 -6.48
N ASN A 12 11.95 7.74 -5.84
CA ASN A 12 12.41 6.36 -5.78
C ASN A 12 11.83 5.53 -6.92
N GLY A 13 12.57 4.49 -7.34
CA GLY A 13 12.07 3.47 -8.24
C GLY A 13 10.89 2.70 -7.65
N MET A 14 10.02 2.19 -8.52
CA MET A 14 8.92 1.31 -8.16
C MET A 14 9.45 0.03 -7.52
N PHE A 15 8.80 -0.36 -6.42
CA PHE A 15 9.01 -1.65 -5.75
C PHE A 15 7.86 -2.63 -6.05
N THR A 16 6.62 -2.15 -6.00
CA THR A 16 5.42 -2.97 -6.22
C THR A 16 4.25 -2.12 -6.72
N PHE A 17 3.13 -2.77 -7.04
CA PHE A 17 1.87 -2.10 -7.35
C PHE A 17 0.94 -2.14 -6.14
N CYS A 18 0.22 -1.05 -5.91
CA CYS A 18 -0.79 -0.97 -4.86
C CYS A 18 -1.90 -2.00 -5.12
N LYS A 19 -2.21 -2.85 -4.13
CA LYS A 19 -3.26 -3.88 -4.25
C LYS A 19 -4.67 -3.32 -4.53
N GLY A 20 -4.91 -2.05 -4.18
CA GLY A 20 -6.21 -1.39 -4.29
C GLY A 20 -6.46 -0.64 -5.60
N CYS A 21 -5.41 -0.07 -6.20
CA CYS A 21 -5.55 0.80 -7.37
C CYS A 21 -4.47 0.61 -8.45
N ASP A 22 -3.58 -0.37 -8.29
CA ASP A 22 -2.50 -0.73 -9.21
C ASP A 22 -1.49 0.40 -9.52
N THR A 23 -1.48 1.46 -8.71
CA THR A 23 -0.47 2.52 -8.81
C THR A 23 0.92 1.98 -8.41
N PRO A 24 1.99 2.26 -9.17
CA PRO A 24 3.35 1.87 -8.81
C PRO A 24 3.83 2.66 -7.60
N VAL A 25 4.36 1.96 -6.60
CA VAL A 25 4.84 2.52 -5.34
C VAL A 25 6.22 1.97 -4.98
N CYS A 26 7.08 2.82 -4.40
CA CYS A 26 8.34 2.38 -3.82
C CYS A 26 8.14 1.80 -2.41
N GLU A 27 9.19 1.16 -1.88
CA GLU A 27 9.19 0.58 -0.54
C GLU A 27 8.88 1.61 0.56
N ALA A 28 9.42 2.83 0.44
CA ALA A 28 9.20 3.91 1.42
C ALA A 28 7.75 4.44 1.43
N CYS A 29 7.09 4.49 0.28
CA CYS A 29 5.73 5.02 0.16
C CYS A 29 4.63 3.96 0.34
N CYS A 30 4.95 2.67 0.14
CA CYS A 30 3.99 1.60 0.34
C CYS A 30 3.85 1.24 1.83
N ARG A 31 2.71 0.64 2.20
CA ARG A 31 2.52 0.07 3.53
C ARG A 31 2.06 -1.38 3.40
N PHE A 32 2.75 -2.24 4.13
CA PHE A 32 2.45 -3.65 4.23
C PHE A 32 1.20 -3.89 5.08
N GLU A 33 0.36 -4.80 4.63
CA GLU A 33 -0.82 -5.29 5.34
C GLU A 33 -0.92 -6.81 5.23
N LEU A 34 -1.52 -7.42 6.24
CA LEU A 34 -1.94 -8.81 6.22
C LEU A 34 -3.47 -8.86 6.10
N ILE A 35 -3.95 -9.39 4.99
CA ILE A 35 -5.39 -9.50 4.71
C ILE A 35 -5.83 -10.94 4.88
N GLY A 36 -6.73 -11.18 5.82
CA GLY A 36 -7.37 -12.48 5.97
C GLY A 36 -8.36 -12.73 4.83
N SER A 37 -8.29 -13.90 4.22
CA SER A 37 -9.40 -14.45 3.44
C SER A 37 -10.07 -15.57 4.25
N GLY A 38 -11.37 -15.78 4.08
CA GLY A 38 -12.06 -16.92 4.68
C GLY A 38 -11.32 -18.23 4.40
N CYS A 39 -11.45 -19.22 5.31
CA CYS A 39 -10.67 -20.47 5.43
C CYS A 39 -9.30 -20.37 6.14
N GLY A 40 -8.95 -19.21 6.71
CA GLY A 40 -7.75 -19.04 7.54
C GLY A 40 -6.48 -18.69 6.77
N CYS A 41 -6.60 -18.44 5.46
CA CYS A 41 -5.50 -17.91 4.66
C CYS A 41 -5.26 -16.43 4.95
N VAL A 42 -3.99 -16.04 5.00
CA VAL A 42 -3.57 -14.65 5.19
C VAL A 42 -2.68 -14.25 4.02
N TRP A 43 -3.00 -13.13 3.38
CA TRP A 43 -2.31 -12.64 2.20
C TRP A 43 -1.47 -11.39 2.54
N PRO A 44 -0.16 -11.40 2.27
CA PRO A 44 0.65 -10.19 2.31
C PRO A 44 0.28 -9.28 1.14
N VAL A 45 -0.05 -8.03 1.42
CA VAL A 45 -0.35 -7.02 0.39
C VAL A 45 0.32 -5.70 0.71
N TYR A 46 0.48 -4.86 -0.31
CA TYR A 46 1.01 -3.51 -0.16
C TYR A 46 0.01 -2.49 -0.71
N TYR A 47 -0.24 -1.43 0.05
CA TYR A 47 -1.10 -0.33 -0.37
C TYR A 47 -0.31 0.99 -0.49
N CYS A 48 -0.77 1.86 -1.40
CA CYS A 48 -0.41 3.28 -1.36
C CYS A 48 -1.10 3.98 -0.16
N PRO A 49 -0.67 5.19 0.24
CA PRO A 49 -1.25 5.90 1.37
C PRO A 49 -2.78 6.11 1.28
N ASP A 50 -3.30 6.36 0.08
CA ASP A 50 -4.73 6.57 -0.13
C ASP A 50 -5.55 5.28 0.07
N CYS A 51 -5.10 4.17 -0.53
CA CYS A 51 -5.79 2.89 -0.38
C CYS A 51 -5.64 2.31 1.04
N LEU A 52 -4.55 2.65 1.73
CA LEU A 52 -4.29 2.20 3.10
C LEU A 52 -5.36 2.70 4.07
N SER A 53 -5.83 3.93 3.89
CA SER A 53 -6.80 4.60 4.77
C SER A 53 -8.25 4.47 4.27
N ASN A 54 -8.47 3.89 3.09
CA ASN A 54 -9.80 3.72 2.53
C ASN A 54 -10.47 2.41 3.02
N PRO A 55 -11.52 2.46 3.86
CA PRO A 55 -12.19 1.27 4.41
C PRO A 55 -12.96 0.45 3.38
N LEU A 56 -13.21 0.98 2.18
CA LEU A 56 -13.82 0.23 1.07
C LEU A 56 -12.79 -0.63 0.31
N ILE A 57 -11.49 -0.41 0.54
CA ILE A 57 -10.40 -1.10 -0.16
C ILE A 57 -9.58 -1.92 0.83
N ASN A 58 -9.10 -1.29 1.90
CA ASN A 58 -8.33 -1.95 2.95
C ASN A 58 -9.25 -2.30 4.13
N PRO A 59 -9.56 -3.58 4.37
CA PRO A 59 -10.39 -3.98 5.51
C PRO A 59 -9.74 -3.67 6.87
N ASN A 60 -8.43 -3.44 6.90
CA ASN A 60 -7.73 -3.03 8.12
C ASN A 60 -7.78 -1.51 8.37
N ALA A 61 -8.25 -0.70 7.42
CA ALA A 61 -8.26 0.76 7.53
C ALA A 61 -9.00 1.28 8.80
N PRO A 62 -10.17 0.73 9.19
CA PRO A 62 -10.86 1.17 10.41
C PRO A 62 -10.08 0.97 11.71
N PHE A 63 -9.08 0.07 11.71
CA PHE A 63 -8.27 -0.24 12.90
C PHE A 63 -6.98 0.59 12.96
N ARG A 64 -6.73 1.45 11.96
CA ARG A 64 -5.57 2.35 11.95
C ARG A 64 -5.87 3.58 12.81
N THR A 65 -5.17 3.70 13.93
CA THR A 65 -5.30 4.83 14.88
C THR A 65 -4.40 6.02 14.54
N GLU A 66 -3.49 5.86 13.58
CA GLU A 66 -2.50 6.86 13.20
C GLU A 66 -2.64 7.17 11.71
N ALA A 67 -2.55 8.45 11.36
CA ALA A 67 -2.35 8.84 9.97
C ALA A 67 -1.06 8.17 9.44
N PRO A 68 -0.98 7.80 8.14
CA PRO A 68 0.24 7.25 7.59
C PRO A 68 1.42 8.17 7.93
N ASP A 69 2.47 7.65 8.54
CA ASP A 69 3.70 8.41 8.75
C ASP A 69 4.31 8.73 7.38
N LEU A 70 4.08 9.95 6.89
CA LEU A 70 4.60 10.47 5.62
C LEU A 70 5.91 11.25 5.81
N SER A 71 6.54 11.18 7.00
CA SER A 71 7.77 11.92 7.29
C SER A 71 9.05 11.25 6.78
N ARG A 72 8.94 10.13 6.05
CA ARG A 72 10.04 9.36 5.47
C ARG A 72 10.17 9.51 3.97
#